data_AF-A0A1V1W5C7-F1
#
_entry.id   AF-A0A1V1W5C7-F1
#
_cell.length_a   1.000
_cell.length_b   1.000
_cell.length_c   1.000
_cell.angle_alpha   90.00
_cell.angle_beta   90.00
_cell.angle_gamma   90.00
#
_symmetry.space_group_name_H-M   'P 1'
#
loop_
_entity.id
_entity.type
_entity.pdbx_description
1 polymer ?
#
loop_
_entity_poly.entity_id
_entity_poly.type
_entity_poly.pdbx_seq_one_letter_code
_entity_poly.pdbx_strand_id
1 'polypeptide(L)'
;MATSQNGWPALAADSTLLHTWVIQGKSGTTRIRMRGGSAGFLLAHCALWFDGKVEDLVEHVLDDWGYAYRPVRGYETTLSNHSSGTAIDLNATDHPLGAAGTFTPAECAAIRQRLNLYKGTIRWGGDYQGRKDSMHFEIDAPLAVAEKVARGLLDTPRGKRLLKANPGQRAVILS
;
A
#
# COMPACT_ATOMS: atom_id res chain seq x y z
N MET A 1 17.98 -10.74 -10.15
CA MET A 1 16.54 -10.37 -10.23
C MET A 1 16.47 -8.87 -10.45
N ALA A 2 15.54 -8.38 -11.28
CA ALA A 2 15.32 -6.95 -11.42
C ALA A 2 14.76 -6.37 -10.10
N THR A 3 14.97 -5.08 -9.89
CA THR A 3 14.64 -4.38 -8.65
C THR A 3 13.74 -3.19 -8.95
N SER A 4 12.71 -2.95 -8.15
CA SER A 4 11.89 -1.74 -8.23
C SER A 4 12.62 -0.50 -7.71
N GLN A 5 12.09 0.70 -7.99
CA GLN A 5 12.73 1.96 -7.60
C GLN A 5 13.04 2.10 -6.11
N ASN A 6 12.30 1.43 -5.21
CA ASN A 6 12.58 1.41 -3.77
C ASN A 6 13.58 0.33 -3.31
N GLY A 7 14.26 -0.36 -4.24
CA GLY A 7 15.28 -1.36 -3.90
C GLY A 7 14.73 -2.77 -3.61
N TRP A 8 13.42 -3.02 -3.72
CA TRP A 8 12.85 -4.34 -3.50
C TRP A 8 12.92 -5.24 -4.75
N PRO A 9 13.16 -6.56 -4.61
CA PRO A 9 13.11 -7.47 -5.75
C PRO A 9 11.74 -7.44 -6.42
N ALA A 10 11.73 -7.20 -7.74
CA ALA A 10 10.53 -7.31 -8.54
C ALA A 10 10.06 -8.77 -8.59
N LEU A 11 8.75 -8.96 -8.64
CA LEU A 11 8.10 -10.28 -8.56
C LEU A 11 7.51 -10.62 -9.92
N ALA A 12 7.73 -11.84 -10.41
CA ALA A 12 6.95 -12.37 -11.52
C ALA A 12 5.47 -12.51 -11.13
N ALA A 13 4.57 -12.50 -12.12
CA ALA A 13 3.12 -12.47 -11.88
C ALA A 13 2.58 -13.74 -11.20
N ASP A 14 3.33 -14.84 -11.27
CA ASP A 14 3.07 -16.13 -10.63
C ASP A 14 3.87 -16.33 -9.33
N SER A 15 4.59 -15.31 -8.86
CA SER A 15 5.41 -15.41 -7.65
C SER A 15 4.56 -15.78 -6.43
N THR A 16 5.03 -16.77 -5.67
CA THR A 16 4.47 -17.17 -4.37
C THR A 16 4.66 -16.11 -3.28
N LEU A 17 5.47 -15.09 -3.53
CA LEU A 17 5.65 -13.94 -2.65
C LEU A 17 4.55 -12.88 -2.83
N LEU A 18 3.63 -13.06 -3.79
CA LEU A 18 2.42 -12.24 -3.92
C LEU A 18 1.27 -12.85 -3.11
N HIS A 19 0.48 -11.98 -2.50
CA HIS A 19 -0.72 -12.33 -1.74
C HIS A 19 -1.85 -11.39 -2.11
N THR A 20 -3.07 -11.92 -2.26
CA THR A 20 -4.27 -11.10 -2.41
C THR A 20 -4.79 -10.74 -1.03
N TRP A 21 -4.48 -9.51 -0.60
CA TRP A 21 -4.88 -9.00 0.70
C TRP A 21 -6.38 -8.73 0.73
N VAL A 22 -7.07 -9.36 1.67
CA VAL A 22 -8.49 -9.11 1.96
C VAL A 22 -8.59 -8.01 3.00
N ILE A 23 -9.10 -6.85 2.60
CA ILE A 23 -9.25 -5.66 3.43
C ILE A 23 -10.73 -5.48 3.72
N GLN A 24 -11.16 -5.94 4.90
CA GLN A 24 -12.54 -5.78 5.34
C GLN A 24 -12.67 -4.42 6.00
N GLY A 25 -13.12 -3.43 5.25
CA GLY A 25 -13.39 -2.06 5.69
C GLY A 25 -14.70 -1.90 6.47
N LYS A 26 -15.05 -0.66 6.80
CA LYS A 26 -16.40 -0.25 7.20
C LYS A 26 -17.37 -0.35 6.01
N SER A 27 -16.91 -0.01 4.82
CA SER A 27 -17.79 0.20 3.65
C SER A 27 -17.90 -1.03 2.75
N GLY A 28 -17.07 -2.04 3.02
CA GLY A 28 -17.22 -3.39 2.48
C GLY A 28 -15.91 -4.18 2.51
N THR A 29 -15.69 -5.04 1.52
CA THR A 29 -14.45 -5.83 1.42
C THR A 29 -13.75 -5.59 0.09
N THR A 30 -12.58 -4.97 0.15
CA THR A 30 -11.68 -4.75 -0.99
C THR A 30 -10.62 -5.85 -1.02
N ARG A 31 -10.20 -6.27 -2.22
CA ARG A 31 -9.15 -7.28 -2.42
C ARG A 31 -8.06 -6.73 -3.31
N ILE A 32 -6.85 -6.61 -2.78
CA ILE A 32 -5.74 -5.98 -3.49
C ILE A 32 -4.54 -6.92 -3.49
N ARG A 33 -4.03 -7.24 -4.68
CA ARG A 33 -2.87 -8.11 -4.83
C ARG A 33 -1.61 -7.32 -4.54
N MET A 34 -0.82 -7.71 -3.56
CA MET A 34 0.44 -7.05 -3.17
C MET A 34 1.47 -8.10 -2.74
N ARG A 35 2.66 -7.67 -2.34
CA ARG A 35 3.64 -8.56 -1.71
C ARG A 35 3.08 -9.12 -0.40
N GLY A 36 3.32 -10.40 -0.12
CA GLY A 36 3.02 -11.01 1.17
C GLY A 36 3.92 -10.50 2.29
N GLY A 37 3.61 -10.88 3.53
CA GLY A 37 4.41 -10.52 4.69
C GLY A 37 4.33 -9.03 5.05
N SER A 38 5.43 -8.51 5.59
CA SER A 38 5.48 -7.21 6.27
C SER A 38 5.13 -6.03 5.36
N ALA A 39 5.58 -6.03 4.10
CA ALA A 39 5.31 -4.94 3.15
C ALA A 39 3.81 -4.80 2.85
N GLY A 40 3.18 -5.87 2.36
CA GLY A 40 1.74 -5.84 2.07
C GLY A 40 0.89 -5.67 3.33
N PHE A 41 1.33 -6.18 4.48
CA PHE A 41 0.65 -5.97 5.74
C PHE A 41 0.56 -4.48 6.09
N LEU A 42 1.67 -3.73 5.98
CA LEU A 42 1.69 -2.31 6.28
C LEU A 42 0.80 -1.51 5.33
N LEU A 43 0.84 -1.82 4.03
CA LEU A 43 -0.01 -1.17 3.02
C LEU A 43 -1.49 -1.48 3.25
N ALA A 44 -1.86 -2.75 3.46
CA ALA A 44 -3.22 -3.17 3.76
C ALA A 44 -3.72 -2.61 5.11
N HIS A 45 -2.83 -2.45 6.10
CA HIS A 45 -3.14 -1.80 7.37
C HIS A 45 -3.36 -0.29 7.20
N CYS A 46 -2.70 0.34 6.24
CA CYS A 46 -2.96 1.72 5.83
C CYS A 46 -4.30 1.84 5.11
N ALA A 47 -4.56 1.02 4.09
CA ALA A 47 -5.82 0.97 3.36
C ALA A 47 -7.02 0.72 4.29
N LEU A 48 -6.91 -0.22 5.23
CA LEU A 48 -7.95 -0.49 6.23
C LEU A 48 -8.21 0.69 7.19
N TRP A 49 -7.22 1.57 7.38
CA TRP A 49 -7.45 2.82 8.12
C TRP A 49 -8.07 3.89 7.23
N PHE A 50 -7.60 3.99 5.98
CA PHE A 50 -8.07 4.94 5.00
C PHE A 50 -9.58 4.78 4.83
N ASP A 51 -10.04 3.54 4.65
CA ASP A 51 -11.45 3.16 4.61
C ASP A 51 -12.20 3.62 5.88
N GLY A 52 -13.04 4.63 5.70
CA GLY A 52 -13.86 5.24 6.75
C GLY A 52 -13.16 6.28 7.63
N LYS A 53 -11.92 6.68 7.33
CA LYS A 53 -11.24 7.83 7.98
C LYS A 53 -10.78 8.91 7.03
N VAL A 54 -10.51 8.55 5.78
CA VAL A 54 -10.29 9.48 4.69
C VAL A 54 -11.51 9.38 3.80
N GLU A 55 -11.61 8.29 3.05
CA GLU A 55 -12.72 7.98 2.16
C GLU A 55 -13.00 6.48 2.22
N ASP A 56 -14.13 6.05 1.66
CA ASP A 56 -14.49 4.65 1.57
C ASP A 56 -13.80 4.00 0.37
N LEU A 57 -13.32 2.75 0.52
CA LEU A 57 -12.62 2.00 -0.55
C LEU A 57 -13.55 1.04 -1.31
N VAL A 58 -14.86 1.16 -1.09
CA VAL A 58 -15.85 0.29 -1.73
C VAL A 58 -16.79 1.16 -2.52
N GLU A 59 -16.42 1.35 -3.78
CA GLU A 59 -17.28 1.90 -4.81
C GLU A 59 -17.60 0.83 -5.86
N HIS A 60 -18.53 1.11 -6.77
CA HIS A 60 -18.88 0.20 -7.87
C HIS A 60 -17.76 0.06 -8.93
N VAL A 61 -16.64 0.78 -8.76
CA VAL A 61 -15.53 0.89 -9.70
C VAL A 61 -14.35 0.06 -9.20
N LEU A 62 -13.63 -0.58 -10.12
CA LEU A 62 -12.38 -1.29 -9.82
C LEU A 62 -11.18 -0.35 -10.00
N ASP A 63 -10.90 0.45 -8.98
CA ASP A 63 -9.88 1.51 -9.03
C ASP A 63 -8.80 1.41 -7.92
N ASP A 64 -8.96 0.53 -6.94
CA ASP A 64 -7.87 0.18 -6.03
C ASP A 64 -6.84 -0.74 -6.71
N TRP A 65 -5.64 -0.23 -6.99
CA TRP A 65 -4.60 -0.96 -7.72
C TRP A 65 -3.46 -1.42 -6.82
N GLY A 66 -2.95 -2.62 -7.08
CA GLY A 66 -1.83 -3.22 -6.37
C GLY A 66 -0.72 -3.64 -7.34
N TYR A 67 -0.29 -4.88 -7.25
CA TYR A 67 0.78 -5.45 -8.07
C TYR A 67 0.52 -5.30 -9.58
N ALA A 68 1.53 -4.79 -10.28
CA ALA A 68 1.61 -4.78 -11.73
C ALA A 68 3.09 -4.74 -12.14
N TYR A 69 3.56 -5.74 -12.88
CA TYR A 69 4.93 -5.76 -13.38
C TYR A 69 5.08 -4.80 -14.57
N ARG A 70 5.56 -3.59 -14.30
CA ARG A 70 5.73 -2.54 -15.29
C ARG A 70 6.81 -1.52 -14.88
N PRO A 71 7.38 -0.78 -15.84
CA PRO A 71 8.15 0.40 -15.50
C PRO A 71 7.27 1.49 -14.85
N VAL A 72 7.92 2.46 -14.22
CA VAL A 72 7.29 3.70 -13.77
C VAL A 72 6.68 4.41 -14.98
N ARG A 73 5.50 5.02 -14.83
CA ARG A 73 4.82 5.67 -15.95
C ARG A 73 5.66 6.84 -16.47
N GLY A 74 6.14 6.71 -17.71
CA GLY A 74 7.03 7.67 -18.38
C GLY A 74 8.52 7.31 -18.32
N TYR A 75 8.87 6.14 -17.77
CA TYR A 75 10.23 5.60 -17.76
C TYR A 75 10.26 4.29 -18.54
N GLU A 76 11.41 3.96 -19.15
CA GLU A 76 11.56 2.73 -19.94
C GLU A 76 12.14 1.57 -19.12
N THR A 77 13.11 1.85 -18.24
CA THR A 77 13.90 0.81 -17.57
C THR A 77 13.70 0.75 -16.06
N THR A 78 13.25 1.84 -15.43
CA THR A 78 13.03 1.89 -13.98
C THR A 78 11.72 1.20 -13.61
N LEU A 79 11.79 0.08 -12.91
CA LEU A 79 10.60 -0.65 -12.45
C LEU A 79 9.85 0.08 -11.33
N SER A 80 8.53 0.12 -11.45
CA SER A 80 7.64 0.68 -10.43
C SER A 80 7.64 -0.16 -9.15
N ASN A 81 7.33 0.45 -8.01
CA ASN A 81 7.10 -0.26 -6.75
C ASN A 81 5.88 -1.19 -6.78
N HIS A 82 4.98 -1.02 -7.75
CA HIS A 82 3.94 -2.02 -8.05
C HIS A 82 4.55 -3.34 -8.56
N SER A 83 5.71 -3.32 -9.21
CA SER A 83 6.38 -4.52 -9.76
C SER A 83 6.95 -5.44 -8.69
N SER A 84 7.24 -4.92 -7.49
CA SER A 84 7.66 -5.70 -6.33
C SER A 84 6.52 -5.96 -5.35
N GLY A 85 5.30 -5.49 -5.67
CA GLY A 85 4.11 -5.59 -4.82
C GLY A 85 4.19 -4.72 -3.57
N THR A 86 5.00 -3.67 -3.58
CA THR A 86 5.23 -2.78 -2.42
C THR A 86 4.66 -1.38 -2.63
N ALA A 87 3.62 -1.27 -3.45
CA ALA A 87 2.82 -0.07 -3.61
C ALA A 87 1.35 -0.43 -3.77
N ILE A 88 0.49 0.54 -3.46
CA ILE A 88 -0.96 0.49 -3.54
C ILE A 88 -1.47 1.86 -3.99
N ASP A 89 -2.46 1.86 -4.87
CA ASP A 89 -3.24 3.04 -5.23
C ASP A 89 -4.64 2.88 -4.63
N LEU A 90 -5.16 3.94 -3.98
CA LEU A 90 -6.48 3.98 -3.35
C LEU A 90 -7.35 5.04 -4.01
N ASN A 91 -8.61 4.70 -4.31
CA ASN A 91 -9.57 5.58 -4.99
C ASN A 91 -8.98 6.25 -6.26
N ALA A 92 -8.31 5.45 -7.10
CA ALA A 92 -7.48 5.96 -8.21
C ALA A 92 -8.27 6.78 -9.24
N THR A 93 -9.57 6.51 -9.41
CA THR A 93 -10.40 7.28 -10.35
C THR A 93 -10.69 8.69 -9.85
N ASP A 94 -10.74 8.91 -8.54
CA ASP A 94 -10.98 10.22 -7.93
C ASP A 94 -9.68 11.01 -7.69
N HIS A 95 -8.56 10.31 -7.54
CA HIS A 95 -7.24 10.94 -7.33
C HIS A 95 -6.22 10.60 -8.42
N PRO A 96 -6.54 10.83 -9.71
CA PRO A 96 -5.71 10.40 -10.82
C PRO A 96 -4.34 11.08 -10.80
N LEU A 97 -3.34 10.35 -11.27
CA LEU A 97 -1.96 10.81 -11.38
C LEU A 97 -1.85 12.19 -12.06
N GLY A 98 -1.17 13.11 -11.40
CA GLY A 98 -0.96 14.48 -11.85
C GLY A 98 -2.04 15.48 -11.42
N ALA A 99 -3.17 15.01 -10.90
CA ALA A 99 -4.16 15.88 -10.29
C ALA A 99 -3.68 16.39 -8.93
N ALA A 100 -4.09 17.61 -8.58
CA ALA A 100 -3.78 18.25 -7.31
C ALA A 100 -5.07 18.75 -6.65
N GLY A 101 -5.10 18.77 -5.31
CA GLY A 101 -6.28 19.21 -4.56
C GLY A 101 -7.47 18.24 -4.65
N THR A 102 -7.23 16.98 -4.98
CA THR A 102 -8.27 15.94 -5.06
C THR A 102 -8.70 15.43 -3.67
N PHE A 103 -7.86 15.62 -2.65
CA PHE A 103 -8.25 15.48 -1.24
C PHE A 103 -8.45 16.86 -0.61
N THR A 104 -9.35 16.94 0.35
CA THR A 104 -9.50 18.11 1.22
C THR A 104 -8.24 18.32 2.07
N PRO A 105 -8.01 19.55 2.57
CA PRO A 105 -6.90 19.82 3.50
C PRO A 105 -6.93 18.95 4.77
N ALA A 106 -8.13 18.63 5.26
CA ALA A 106 -8.32 17.80 6.45
C ALA A 106 -7.91 16.34 6.20
N GLU A 107 -8.28 15.77 5.06
CA GLU A 107 -7.87 14.43 4.63
C GLU A 107 -6.35 14.36 4.44
N CYS A 108 -5.76 15.34 3.77
CA CYS A 108 -4.32 15.43 3.62
C CYS A 108 -3.60 15.47 4.99
N ALA A 109 -4.14 16.23 5.96
CA ALA A 109 -3.58 16.29 7.32
C ALA A 109 -3.73 14.94 8.05
N ALA A 110 -4.87 14.27 7.91
CA ALA A 110 -5.11 12.95 8.48
C ALA A 110 -4.15 11.90 7.92
N ILE A 111 -3.91 11.91 6.60
CA ILE A 111 -2.95 11.02 5.93
C ILE A 111 -1.55 11.24 6.51
N ARG A 112 -1.06 12.49 6.53
CA ARG A 112 0.28 12.80 7.06
C ARG A 112 0.42 12.41 8.53
N GLN A 113 -0.60 12.71 9.35
CA GLN A 113 -0.61 12.30 10.75
C GLN A 113 -0.55 10.78 10.90
N ARG A 114 -1.29 10.05 10.07
CA ARG A 114 -1.31 8.58 10.07
C ARG A 114 0.05 8.01 9.72
N LEU A 115 0.74 8.58 8.73
CA LEU A 115 2.04 8.07 8.27
C LEU A 115 3.10 8.05 9.37
N ASN A 116 3.00 8.92 10.38
CA ASN A 116 3.88 8.90 11.56
C ASN A 116 3.86 7.54 12.29
N LEU A 117 2.73 6.82 12.27
CA LEU A 117 2.63 5.48 12.86
C LEU A 117 3.60 4.48 12.20
N TYR A 118 3.86 4.65 10.91
CA TYR A 118 4.72 3.77 10.11
C TYR A 118 6.20 4.17 10.17
N LYS A 119 6.56 5.22 10.91
CA LYS A 119 7.96 5.59 11.19
C LYS A 119 8.81 5.75 9.91
N GLY A 120 8.23 6.40 8.88
CA GLY A 120 8.88 6.59 7.58
C GLY A 120 8.88 5.36 6.66
N THR A 121 8.23 4.26 7.04
CA THR A 121 8.20 3.04 6.22
C THR A 121 7.22 3.13 5.05
N ILE A 122 6.16 3.95 5.18
CA ILE A 122 5.22 4.23 4.10
C ILE A 122 5.39 5.70 3.70
N ARG A 123 5.49 5.94 2.39
CA ARG A 123 5.47 7.26 1.77
C ARG A 123 4.18 7.44 0.97
N TRP A 124 3.72 8.67 0.84
CA TRP A 124 2.53 9.05 0.09
C TRP A 124 2.88 9.94 -1.11
N GLY A 125 2.31 9.62 -2.28
CA GLY A 125 2.55 10.33 -3.53
C GLY A 125 1.97 11.74 -3.61
N GLY A 126 1.01 12.09 -2.75
CA GLY A 126 0.53 13.46 -2.60
C GLY A 126 1.61 14.45 -2.12
N ASP A 127 2.67 13.96 -1.48
CA ASP A 127 3.79 14.79 -1.00
C ASP A 127 4.95 14.89 -2.01
N TYR A 128 4.86 14.27 -3.20
CA TYR A 128 5.90 14.39 -4.22
C TYR A 128 6.09 15.84 -4.66
N GLN A 129 7.34 16.28 -4.82
CA GLN A 129 7.63 17.65 -5.24
C GLN A 129 7.28 17.91 -6.72
N GLY A 130 7.40 16.88 -7.57
CA GLY A 130 7.07 16.95 -8.99
C GLY A 130 5.60 16.61 -9.27
N ARG A 131 5.37 15.67 -10.19
CA ARG A 131 4.02 15.19 -10.52
C ARG A 131 3.39 14.53 -9.30
N LYS A 132 2.29 15.11 -8.82
CA LYS A 132 1.51 14.59 -7.70
C LYS A 132 0.89 13.24 -8.04
N ASP A 133 0.83 12.36 -7.06
CA ASP A 133 0.25 11.03 -7.18
C ASP A 133 -0.57 10.71 -5.92
N SER A 134 -1.68 11.42 -5.75
CA SER A 134 -2.41 11.43 -4.48
C SER A 134 -3.05 10.07 -4.14
N MET A 135 -3.38 9.24 -5.13
CA MET A 135 -3.84 7.86 -4.89
C MET A 135 -2.75 6.95 -4.29
N HIS A 136 -1.47 7.29 -4.49
CA HIS A 136 -0.37 6.34 -4.36
C HIS A 136 0.27 6.30 -2.97
N PHE A 137 0.42 5.09 -2.44
CA PHE A 137 1.19 4.80 -1.24
C PHE A 137 2.20 3.69 -1.50
N GLU A 138 3.42 3.83 -0.97
CA GLU A 138 4.50 2.88 -1.23
C GLU A 138 5.38 2.63 0.00
N ILE A 139 6.02 1.46 0.03
CA ILE A 139 7.06 1.17 1.01
C ILE A 139 8.33 1.94 0.62
N ASP A 140 8.82 2.75 1.55
CA ASP A 140 10.03 3.59 1.41
C ASP A 140 11.09 3.20 2.45
N ALA A 141 11.23 1.90 2.69
CA ALA A 141 12.24 1.36 3.59
C ALA A 141 12.68 -0.06 3.20
N PRO A 142 13.89 -0.49 3.64
CA PRO A 142 14.31 -1.88 3.50
C PRO A 142 13.41 -2.86 4.25
N LEU A 143 13.42 -4.12 3.82
CA LEU A 143 12.62 -5.21 4.43
C LEU A 143 12.76 -5.28 5.95
N ALA A 144 13.98 -5.23 6.50
CA ALA A 144 14.21 -5.31 7.94
C ALA A 144 13.51 -4.20 8.74
N VAL A 145 13.42 -2.99 8.18
CA VAL A 145 12.70 -1.86 8.80
C VAL A 145 11.19 -2.12 8.71
N ALA A 146 10.70 -2.54 7.54
CA ALA A 146 9.30 -2.87 7.36
C ALA A 146 8.83 -4.00 8.30
N GLU A 147 9.64 -5.05 8.48
CA GLU A 147 9.39 -6.13 9.43
C GLU A 147 9.30 -5.63 10.87
N LYS A 148 10.25 -4.80 11.31
CA LYS A 148 10.23 -4.24 12.65
C LYS A 148 8.95 -3.44 12.91
N VAL A 149 8.53 -2.60 11.96
CA VAL A 149 7.30 -1.81 12.08
C VAL A 149 6.06 -2.70 12.02
N ALA A 150 6.00 -3.65 11.09
CA ALA A 150 4.88 -4.59 10.95
C ALA A 150 4.68 -5.40 12.24
N ARG A 151 5.75 -5.97 12.80
CA ARG A 151 5.73 -6.73 14.06
C ARG A 151 5.15 -5.92 15.22
N GLY A 152 5.49 -4.63 15.30
CA GLY A 152 4.92 -3.72 16.31
C GLY A 152 3.42 -3.43 16.14
N LEU A 153 2.82 -3.73 14.99
CA LEU A 153 1.42 -3.46 14.67
C LEU A 153 0.53 -4.72 14.65
N LEU A 154 1.12 -5.92 14.68
CA LEU A 154 0.40 -7.20 14.56
C LEU A 154 -0.74 -7.34 15.58
N ASP A 155 -0.49 -6.96 16.83
CA ASP A 155 -1.41 -7.22 17.94
C ASP A 155 -2.32 -6.03 18.27
N THR A 156 -2.22 -4.95 17.50
CA THR A 156 -3.20 -3.85 17.55
C THR A 156 -4.57 -4.34 17.10
N PRO A 157 -5.68 -3.68 17.49
CA PRO A 157 -7.02 -4.07 17.03
C PRO A 157 -7.13 -4.18 15.49
N ARG A 158 -6.50 -3.24 14.76
CA ARG A 158 -6.49 -3.26 13.29
C ARG A 158 -5.60 -4.36 12.74
N GLY A 159 -4.41 -4.59 13.32
CA GLY A 159 -3.53 -5.69 12.94
C GLY A 159 -4.22 -7.05 13.09
N LYS A 160 -4.84 -7.30 14.25
CA LYS A 160 -5.62 -8.52 14.51
C LYS A 160 -6.77 -8.71 13.52
N ARG A 161 -7.53 -7.66 13.24
CA ARG A 161 -8.62 -7.69 12.25
C ARG A 161 -8.08 -8.10 10.87
N LEU A 162 -7.00 -7.46 10.42
CA LEU A 162 -6.42 -7.72 9.10
C LEU A 162 -5.86 -9.14 9.00
N LEU A 163 -5.15 -9.62 10.02
CA LEU A 163 -4.57 -10.98 10.03
C LEU A 163 -5.66 -12.06 10.13
N LYS A 164 -6.79 -11.78 10.80
CA LYS A 164 -7.94 -12.69 10.80
C LYS A 164 -8.52 -12.87 9.39
N ALA A 165 -8.56 -11.81 8.58
CA ALA A 165 -9.03 -11.87 7.21
C ALA A 165 -7.98 -12.46 6.23
N ASN A 166 -6.71 -12.54 6.64
CA ASN A 166 -5.58 -12.98 5.81
C ASN A 166 -4.79 -14.10 6.52
N PRO A 167 -5.36 -15.31 6.63
CA PRO A 167 -4.70 -16.43 7.29
C PRO A 167 -3.35 -16.74 6.63
N GLY A 168 -2.37 -17.17 7.44
CA GLY A 168 -1.00 -17.47 7.00
C GLY A 168 -0.06 -16.26 6.98
N GLN A 169 -0.56 -15.04 6.74
CA GLN A 169 0.32 -13.85 6.65
C GLN A 169 1.04 -13.53 7.96
N ARG A 170 0.47 -13.86 9.12
CA ARG A 170 1.17 -13.71 10.40
C ARG A 170 2.47 -14.53 10.44
N ALA A 171 2.46 -15.76 9.92
CA ALA A 171 3.64 -16.60 9.87
C ALA A 171 4.70 -16.00 8.93
N VAL A 172 4.29 -15.48 7.77
CA VAL A 172 5.18 -14.83 6.79
C VAL A 172 5.82 -13.55 7.35
N ILE A 173 5.15 -12.82 8.25
CA ILE A 173 5.73 -11.62 8.89
C ILE A 173 6.76 -11.99 9.99
N LEU A 174 6.62 -13.18 10.57
CA LEU A 174 7.43 -13.64 11.70
C LEU A 174 8.58 -14.58 11.29
N SER A 175 8.53 -15.17 10.10
CA SER A 175 9.67 -15.84 9.47
C SER A 175 10.79 -14.86 9.19
#